data_AF-A0A1Y2WN45-F1
#
_entry.id   AF-A0A1Y2WN45-F1
#
_cell.length_a   1.000
_cell.length_b   1.000
_cell.length_c   1.000
_cell.angle_alpha   90.00
_cell.angle_beta   90.00
_cell.angle_gamma   90.00
#
_symmetry.space_group_name_H-M   'P 1'
#
loop_
_entity.id
_entity.type
_entity.pdbx_description
1 polymer ?
#
loop_
_entity_poly.entity_id
_entity_poly.type
_entity_poly.pdbx_seq_one_letter_code
_entity_poly.pdbx_strand_id
1 'polypeptide(L)'
;MNFHPQHSHLLDNSQVRQLTQHQQPVYFTNGPGTMQGNGTGAGPGAMSIGPTPAGHQAELNIIYGMVEELSRQLAENRRVTEDIVSGLGRVRNRARDRGLTNDQVLGEAADEIFAQEPNLEALVSILTESLDRAKLSRDANFSLLTSYARVLANILSQFHAYKQKHVADVSAWHRSYRAQLAEARAENSRLREQIWEMQEHAGRANQMLREFRKKYDENEERWEKRVDDKARRQEIRFWKRMAMPEVAESEEGYWSDDDDLVDPVEKERLKEVERKVAEQALAGVGSTSSQGEDSEGEGGEPRALSASMIGGVAMDREGNEMTRMAPVPPPRPSSAGSTGSIGQQPG
;
A
#
# COMPACT_ATOMS: atom_id res chain seq x y z
N MET A 1 21.20 -20.06 -28.08
CA MET A 1 20.66 -21.18 -27.29
C MET A 1 19.92 -20.60 -26.10
N ASN A 2 18.61 -20.36 -26.25
CA ASN A 2 17.73 -19.91 -25.17
C ASN A 2 16.87 -21.09 -24.75
N PHE A 3 17.09 -21.58 -23.53
CA PHE A 3 16.25 -22.60 -22.89
C PHE A 3 15.24 -21.91 -21.97
N HIS A 4 13.96 -22.15 -22.24
CA HIS A 4 12.87 -21.99 -21.28
C HIS A 4 13.05 -22.98 -20.12
N PRO A 5 12.46 -22.65 -18.96
CA PRO A 5 11.59 -23.65 -18.36
C PRO A 5 10.28 -23.06 -17.83
N GLN A 6 9.19 -23.69 -18.24
CA GLN A 6 7.94 -23.77 -17.48
C GLN A 6 8.12 -24.80 -16.38
N HIS A 7 7.60 -24.57 -15.17
CA HIS A 7 6.99 -25.60 -14.32
C HIS A 7 6.22 -24.97 -13.16
N SER A 8 4.93 -25.30 -13.11
CA SER A 8 4.01 -25.20 -11.98
C SER A 8 4.40 -26.18 -10.87
N HIS A 9 4.19 -25.81 -9.59
CA HIS A 9 3.73 -26.73 -8.53
C HIS A 9 3.25 -25.93 -7.29
N LEU A 10 1.97 -26.12 -6.95
CA LEU A 10 1.43 -25.91 -5.61
C LEU A 10 2.15 -26.85 -4.62
N LEU A 11 2.43 -26.37 -3.41
CA LEU A 11 2.38 -27.19 -2.21
C LEU A 11 1.89 -26.37 -1.02
N ASP A 12 0.94 -27.01 -0.35
CA ASP A 12 0.07 -26.58 0.72
C ASP A 12 0.83 -26.48 2.04
N ASN A 13 0.47 -25.46 2.81
CA ASN A 13 1.13 -25.05 4.04
C ASN A 13 0.28 -25.55 5.22
N SER A 14 0.59 -26.73 5.74
CA SER A 14 -0.03 -27.23 6.97
C SER A 14 1.01 -27.91 7.87
N GLN A 15 1.71 -27.12 8.67
CA GLN A 15 2.15 -27.55 10.01
C GLN A 15 2.61 -26.36 10.86
N VAL A 16 1.66 -25.78 11.60
CA VAL A 16 1.93 -25.02 12.82
C VAL A 16 1.02 -25.59 13.90
N ARG A 17 1.61 -26.33 14.85
CA ARG A 17 1.29 -26.36 16.28
C ARG A 17 2.06 -27.50 16.96
N GLN A 18 3.09 -27.16 17.72
CA GLN A 18 3.04 -27.30 19.18
C GLN A 18 4.26 -26.61 19.84
N LEU A 19 3.94 -25.85 20.87
CA LEU A 19 4.82 -25.05 21.72
C LEU A 19 4.98 -25.77 23.06
N THR A 20 6.23 -25.79 23.55
CA THR A 20 6.64 -25.60 24.95
C THR A 20 6.34 -26.72 25.97
N GLN A 21 7.38 -27.32 26.54
CA GLN A 21 7.99 -26.93 27.84
C GLN A 21 9.09 -27.95 28.23
N HIS A 22 10.32 -27.51 28.50
CA HIS A 22 10.98 -27.77 29.79
C HIS A 22 12.38 -27.16 29.89
N GLN A 23 12.70 -26.78 31.11
CA GLN A 23 13.79 -25.97 31.63
C GLN A 23 14.87 -26.90 32.21
N GLN A 24 16.14 -26.50 32.08
CA GLN A 24 17.35 -27.07 32.71
C GLN A 24 17.37 -26.79 34.25
N PRO A 25 18.32 -27.28 35.13
CA PRO A 25 19.68 -27.80 34.82
C PRO A 25 20.30 -28.93 35.72
N VAL A 26 21.44 -29.49 35.24
CA VAL A 26 22.69 -30.08 35.86
C VAL A 26 22.63 -31.24 36.92
N TYR A 27 23.48 -32.29 36.89
CA TYR A 27 24.95 -32.33 37.06
C TYR A 27 25.63 -33.69 36.67
N PHE A 28 26.91 -33.62 36.22
CA PHE A 28 28.10 -34.53 36.35
C PHE A 28 28.00 -36.07 36.05
N THR A 29 29.00 -36.84 35.56
CA THR A 29 30.35 -36.72 34.97
C THR A 29 30.78 -38.12 34.46
N ASN A 30 31.57 -38.14 33.37
CA ASN A 30 32.67 -39.05 32.98
C ASN A 30 32.54 -40.59 32.97
N GLY A 31 32.82 -41.14 31.78
CA GLY A 31 33.58 -42.37 31.60
C GLY A 31 34.20 -42.41 30.19
N PRO A 32 35.54 -42.37 30.03
CA PRO A 32 36.18 -42.66 28.75
C PRO A 32 36.57 -44.14 28.66
N GLY A 33 36.29 -44.73 27.51
CA GLY A 33 36.87 -45.98 27.08
C GLY A 33 38.23 -45.79 26.42
N THR A 34 39.10 -46.79 26.58
CA THR A 34 40.30 -47.04 25.78
C THR A 34 40.41 -48.57 25.60
N MET A 35 40.31 -49.09 24.38
CA MET A 35 41.41 -49.38 23.44
C MET A 35 42.46 -50.38 23.95
N GLN A 36 42.24 -51.65 23.57
CA GLN A 36 43.16 -52.61 22.95
C GLN A 36 44.69 -52.48 23.18
N GLY A 37 45.29 -53.52 23.77
CA GLY A 37 46.74 -53.75 23.73
C GLY A 37 47.08 -55.17 24.22
N ASN A 38 47.35 -56.07 23.27
CA ASN A 38 47.67 -57.48 23.48
C ASN A 38 49.19 -57.67 23.69
N GLY A 39 49.63 -58.48 24.66
CA GLY A 39 51.03 -58.93 24.69
C GLY A 39 51.58 -59.47 26.02
N THR A 40 51.44 -60.79 26.21
CA THR A 40 52.44 -61.71 26.81
C THR A 40 52.97 -61.47 28.23
N GLY A 41 52.65 -62.40 29.13
CA GLY A 41 53.39 -62.62 30.38
C GLY A 41 52.72 -63.65 31.29
N ALA A 42 53.05 -64.92 31.08
CA ALA A 42 52.58 -66.04 31.89
C ALA A 42 53.01 -65.93 33.36
N GLY A 43 52.08 -66.19 34.28
CA GLY A 43 52.36 -66.36 35.71
C GLY A 43 51.20 -67.11 36.38
N PRO A 44 51.39 -68.37 36.84
CA PRO A 44 50.32 -69.17 37.42
C PRO A 44 50.12 -68.76 38.88
N GLY A 45 49.03 -68.07 39.16
CA GLY A 45 48.74 -67.60 40.51
C GLY A 45 47.39 -66.93 40.68
N ALA A 46 46.38 -67.37 39.92
CA ALA A 46 45.00 -66.96 40.15
C ALA A 46 44.43 -67.73 41.36
N MET A 47 44.91 -67.39 42.55
CA MET A 47 44.21 -67.73 43.78
C MET A 47 43.05 -66.76 43.92
N SER A 48 41.85 -67.27 43.65
CA SER A 48 40.58 -66.66 44.04
C SER A 48 40.58 -66.52 45.55
N ILE A 49 40.90 -65.32 46.04
CA ILE A 49 40.63 -64.89 47.40
C ILE A 49 39.28 -64.17 47.33
N GLY A 50 38.36 -64.53 48.23
CA GLY A 50 36.96 -64.07 48.25
C GLY A 50 36.79 -62.54 48.28
N PRO A 51 35.54 -62.03 48.29
CA PRO A 51 35.24 -60.61 48.16
C PRO A 51 36.05 -59.83 49.20
N THR A 52 37.02 -59.04 48.73
CA THR A 52 37.82 -58.19 49.60
C THR A 52 36.90 -57.13 50.22
N PRO A 53 37.02 -56.84 51.53
CA PRO A 53 36.19 -55.84 52.20
C PRO A 53 36.19 -54.52 51.43
N ALA A 54 35.04 -53.86 51.32
CA ALA A 54 34.81 -52.69 50.44
C ALA A 54 35.81 -51.53 50.62
N GLY A 55 36.52 -51.44 51.75
CA GLY A 55 37.59 -50.46 51.97
C GLY A 55 38.93 -50.81 51.29
N HIS A 56 39.23 -52.09 51.09
CA HIS A 56 40.51 -52.53 50.51
C HIS A 56 40.67 -52.09 49.06
N GLN A 57 39.61 -52.12 48.25
CA GLN A 57 39.63 -51.60 46.88
C GLN A 57 39.75 -50.07 46.84
N ALA A 58 39.18 -49.36 47.82
CA ALA A 58 39.28 -47.90 47.92
C ALA A 58 40.70 -47.47 48.33
N GLU A 59 41.30 -48.15 49.30
CA GLU A 59 42.70 -47.95 49.70
C GLU A 59 43.66 -48.29 48.57
N LEU A 60 43.42 -49.37 47.82
CA LEU A 60 44.22 -49.70 46.64
C LEU A 60 44.12 -48.62 45.57
N ASN A 61 42.94 -48.08 45.30
CA ASN A 61 42.79 -46.96 44.37
C ASN A 61 43.50 -45.69 44.86
N ILE A 62 43.49 -45.41 46.16
CA ILE A 62 44.25 -44.29 46.75
C ILE A 62 45.77 -44.53 46.59
N ILE A 63 46.23 -45.75 46.86
CA ILE A 63 47.65 -46.12 46.72
C ILE A 63 48.06 -46.04 45.24
N TYR A 64 47.25 -46.51 44.30
CA TYR A 64 47.53 -46.37 42.86
C TYR A 64 47.55 -44.91 42.42
N GLY A 65 46.62 -44.07 42.90
CA GLY A 65 46.63 -42.63 42.62
C GLY A 65 47.86 -41.92 43.20
N MET A 66 48.28 -42.30 44.42
CA MET A 66 49.49 -41.76 45.03
C MET A 66 50.76 -42.22 44.31
N VAL A 67 50.83 -43.48 43.87
CA VAL A 67 51.94 -44.01 43.09
C VAL A 67 51.99 -43.37 41.70
N GLU A 68 50.85 -43.11 41.07
CA GLU A 68 50.77 -42.42 39.79
C GLU A 68 51.21 -40.95 39.92
N GLU A 69 50.77 -40.24 40.96
CA GLU A 69 51.24 -38.90 41.31
C GLU A 69 52.77 -38.88 41.58
N LEU A 70 53.27 -39.82 42.38
CA LEU A 70 54.71 -39.97 42.65
C LEU A 70 55.50 -40.33 41.38
N SER A 71 54.93 -41.12 40.48
CA SER A 71 55.56 -41.47 39.19
C SER A 71 55.65 -40.26 38.27
N ARG A 72 54.61 -39.41 38.26
CA ARG A 72 54.57 -38.17 37.50
C ARG A 72 55.56 -37.16 38.08
N GLN A 73 55.61 -37.03 39.40
CA GLN A 73 56.61 -36.21 40.09
C GLN A 73 58.03 -36.74 39.87
N LEU A 74 58.25 -38.05 39.83
CA LEU A 74 59.57 -38.63 39.56
C LEU A 74 59.99 -38.41 38.10
N ALA A 75 59.06 -38.51 37.15
CA ALA A 75 59.32 -38.20 35.75
C ALA A 75 59.66 -36.71 35.56
N GLU A 76 58.93 -35.82 36.23
CA GLU A 76 59.21 -34.38 36.22
C GLU A 76 60.56 -34.08 36.89
N ASN A 77 60.84 -34.68 38.05
CA ASN A 77 62.14 -34.54 38.71
C ASN A 77 63.28 -35.04 37.82
N ARG A 78 63.11 -36.16 37.10
CA ARG A 78 64.12 -36.65 36.15
C ARG A 78 64.37 -35.62 35.05
N ARG A 79 63.30 -35.09 34.44
CA ARG A 79 63.41 -34.04 33.42
C ARG A 79 64.11 -32.79 33.95
N VAL A 80 63.70 -32.29 35.12
CA VAL A 80 64.34 -31.13 35.76
C VAL A 80 65.81 -31.41 36.06
N THR A 81 66.14 -32.60 36.55
CA THR A 81 67.55 -32.96 36.80
C THR A 81 68.36 -33.07 35.51
N GLU A 82 67.77 -33.55 34.40
CA GLU A 82 68.42 -33.58 33.09
C GLU A 82 68.66 -32.16 32.55
N ASP A 83 67.70 -31.26 32.70
CA ASP A 83 67.83 -29.85 32.35
C ASP A 83 68.91 -29.15 33.20
N ILE A 84 68.97 -29.45 34.51
CA ILE A 84 70.03 -28.94 35.41
C ILE A 84 71.39 -29.50 35.02
N VAL A 85 71.50 -30.80 34.75
CA VAL A 85 72.78 -31.44 34.38
C VAL A 85 73.26 -30.96 33.02
N SER A 86 72.36 -30.78 32.04
CA SER A 86 72.69 -30.21 30.73
C SER A 86 73.05 -28.72 30.83
N GLY A 87 72.39 -27.96 31.70
CA GLY A 87 72.73 -26.59 32.05
C GLY A 87 74.12 -26.49 32.69
N LEU A 88 74.38 -27.32 33.71
CA LEU A 88 75.66 -27.41 34.39
C LEU A 88 76.78 -27.86 33.43
N GLY A 89 76.49 -28.78 32.51
CA GLY A 89 77.40 -29.20 31.46
C GLY A 89 77.80 -28.03 30.54
N ARG A 90 76.84 -27.19 30.13
CA ARG A 90 77.09 -25.97 29.35
C ARG A 90 77.91 -24.93 30.12
N VAL A 91 77.57 -24.68 31.38
CA VAL A 91 78.31 -23.75 32.25
C VAL A 91 79.73 -24.23 32.50
N ARG A 92 79.91 -25.51 32.82
CA ARG A 92 81.22 -26.13 33.03
C ARG A 92 82.08 -26.12 31.77
N ASN A 93 81.51 -26.42 30.61
CA ASN A 93 82.24 -26.36 29.35
C ASN A 93 82.67 -24.92 29.02
N ARG A 94 81.77 -23.95 29.20
CA ARG A 94 82.08 -22.52 29.03
C ARG A 94 83.19 -22.05 29.99
N ALA A 95 83.14 -22.47 31.25
CA ALA A 95 84.16 -22.19 32.25
C ALA A 95 85.52 -22.81 31.88
N ARG A 96 85.51 -24.06 31.39
CA ARG A 96 86.70 -24.79 30.97
C ARG A 96 87.35 -24.19 29.72
N ASP A 97 86.55 -23.81 28.72
CA ASP A 97 87.04 -23.25 27.46
C ASP A 97 87.70 -21.88 27.65
N ARG A 98 87.28 -21.13 28.67
CA ARG A 98 87.80 -19.79 29.01
C ARG A 98 88.76 -19.77 30.20
N GLY A 99 88.98 -20.89 30.88
CA GLY A 99 89.86 -20.99 32.06
C GLY A 99 89.37 -20.19 33.28
N LEU A 100 88.05 -19.99 33.41
CA LEU A 100 87.44 -19.16 34.44
C LEU A 100 87.33 -19.90 35.77
N THR A 101 87.54 -19.18 36.89
CA THR A 101 87.25 -19.71 38.22
C THR A 101 85.74 -19.66 38.51
N ASN A 102 85.25 -20.47 39.46
CA ASN A 102 83.81 -20.55 39.77
C ASN A 102 83.19 -19.17 40.07
N ASP A 103 83.89 -18.30 40.79
CA ASP A 103 83.41 -16.96 41.13
C ASP A 103 83.34 -16.04 39.89
N GLN A 104 84.25 -16.20 38.94
CA GLN A 104 84.26 -15.44 37.68
C GLN A 104 83.13 -15.88 36.74
N VAL A 105 82.80 -17.18 36.72
CA VAL A 105 81.66 -17.71 35.95
C VAL A 105 80.34 -17.19 36.50
N LEU A 106 80.20 -17.13 37.82
CA LEU A 106 79.02 -16.56 38.48
C LEU A 106 78.93 -15.04 38.23
N GLY A 107 80.05 -14.33 38.26
CA GLY A 107 80.13 -12.91 37.91
C GLY A 107 79.72 -12.63 36.47
N GLU A 108 80.30 -13.34 35.49
CA GLU A 108 79.94 -13.19 34.07
C GLU A 108 78.47 -13.53 33.79
N ALA A 109 77.94 -14.58 34.41
CA ALA A 109 76.52 -14.94 34.27
C ALA A 109 75.60 -13.88 34.88
N ALA A 110 75.98 -13.31 36.03
CA ALA A 110 75.26 -12.21 36.65
C ALA A 110 75.30 -10.96 35.74
N ASP A 111 76.48 -10.60 35.21
CA ASP A 111 76.65 -9.46 34.31
C ASP A 111 75.89 -9.65 32.98
N GLU A 112 75.84 -10.86 32.42
CA GLU A 112 75.01 -11.19 31.25
C GLU A 112 73.51 -11.00 31.54
N ILE A 113 73.05 -11.40 32.73
CA ILE A 113 71.66 -11.21 33.17
C ILE A 113 71.35 -9.72 33.36
N PHE A 114 72.21 -8.97 34.05
CA PHE A 114 72.05 -7.53 34.26
C PHE A 114 72.14 -6.72 32.95
N ALA A 115 72.95 -7.16 31.98
CA ALA A 115 73.02 -6.53 30.66
C ALA A 115 71.78 -6.80 29.79
N GLN A 116 71.07 -7.91 30.02
CA GLN A 116 69.81 -8.23 29.33
C GLN A 116 68.58 -7.55 29.94
N GLU A 117 68.62 -7.24 31.24
CA GLU A 117 67.54 -6.56 31.98
C GLU A 117 67.01 -5.28 31.30
N PRO A 118 67.82 -4.28 30.90
CA PRO A 118 67.30 -3.06 30.26
C PRO A 118 66.67 -3.33 28.87
N ASN A 119 67.12 -4.37 28.17
CA ASN A 119 66.53 -4.78 26.90
C ASN A 119 65.15 -5.42 27.11
N LEU A 120 64.98 -6.18 28.19
CA LEU A 120 63.70 -6.75 28.58
C LEU A 120 62.72 -5.65 29.01
N GLU A 121 63.17 -4.68 29.79
CA GLU A 121 62.34 -3.53 30.19
C GLU A 121 61.88 -2.69 28.99
N ALA A 122 62.79 -2.38 28.06
CA ALA A 122 62.45 -1.67 26.83
C ALA A 122 61.45 -2.46 25.98
N LEU A 123 61.62 -3.78 25.86
CA LEU A 123 60.72 -4.65 25.13
C LEU A 123 59.34 -4.71 25.79
N VAL A 124 59.28 -4.83 27.13
CA VAL A 124 58.03 -4.80 27.90
C VAL A 124 57.32 -3.45 27.73
N SER A 125 58.05 -2.33 27.72
CA SER A 125 57.50 -1.00 27.48
C SER A 125 56.87 -0.89 26.08
N ILE A 126 57.56 -1.34 25.03
CA ILE A 126 57.03 -1.33 23.65
C ILE A 126 55.81 -2.26 23.52
N LEU A 127 55.85 -3.45 24.14
CA LEU A 127 54.74 -4.39 24.11
C LEU A 127 53.52 -3.86 24.87
N THR A 128 53.71 -3.22 26.01
CA THR A 128 52.60 -2.59 26.75
C THR A 128 52.01 -1.41 26.00
N GLU A 129 52.84 -0.54 25.42
CA GLU A 129 52.36 0.59 24.61
C GLU A 129 51.62 0.12 23.35
N SER A 130 52.12 -0.91 22.66
CA SER A 130 51.45 -1.49 21.49
C SER A 130 50.14 -2.20 21.85
N LEU A 131 50.09 -2.87 23.00
CA LEU A 131 48.89 -3.47 23.55
C LEU A 131 47.83 -2.40 23.83
N ASP A 132 48.21 -1.28 24.44
CA ASP A 132 47.28 -0.20 24.75
C ASP A 132 46.79 0.52 23.48
N ARG A 133 47.66 0.76 22.50
CA ARG A 133 47.24 1.23 21.17
C ARG A 133 46.25 0.28 20.50
N ALA A 134 46.51 -1.03 20.56
CA ALA A 134 45.62 -2.04 19.99
C ALA A 134 44.25 -2.06 20.69
N LYS A 135 44.22 -1.92 22.03
CA LYS A 135 42.97 -1.81 22.80
C LYS A 135 42.18 -0.56 22.43
N LEU A 136 42.83 0.60 22.34
CA LEU A 136 42.16 1.85 21.94
C LEU A 136 41.58 1.75 20.53
N SER A 137 42.32 1.18 19.59
CA SER A 137 41.83 0.92 18.23
C SER A 137 40.64 -0.06 18.21
N ARG A 138 40.73 -1.14 18.99
CA ARG A 138 39.62 -2.10 19.16
C ARG A 138 38.36 -1.41 19.69
N ASP A 139 38.50 -0.59 20.73
CA ASP A 139 37.37 0.08 21.38
C ASP A 139 36.74 1.15 20.47
N ALA A 140 37.56 1.88 19.70
CA ALA A 140 37.08 2.80 18.67
C ALA A 140 36.28 2.05 17.57
N ASN A 141 36.80 0.93 17.06
CA ASN A 141 36.10 0.11 16.08
C ASN A 141 34.80 -0.47 16.63
N PHE A 142 34.79 -0.92 17.89
CA PHE A 142 33.57 -1.41 18.56
C PHE A 142 32.51 -0.30 18.72
N SER A 143 32.95 0.92 19.05
CA SER A 143 32.04 2.07 19.14
C SER A 143 31.38 2.39 17.80
N LEU A 144 32.16 2.29 16.71
CA LEU A 144 31.67 2.50 15.35
C LEU A 144 30.69 1.40 14.92
N LEU A 145 31.00 0.13 15.22
CA LEU A 145 30.06 -0.96 14.95
C LEU A 145 28.74 -0.78 15.71
N THR A 146 28.81 -0.32 16.95
CA THR A 146 27.62 -0.06 17.77
C THR A 146 26.78 1.09 17.20
N SER A 147 27.42 2.15 16.70
CA SER A 147 26.72 3.27 16.07
C SER A 147 26.07 2.84 14.74
N TYR A 148 26.77 2.06 13.90
CA TYR A 148 26.19 1.49 12.68
C TYR A 148 25.00 0.58 12.98
N ALA A 149 25.12 -0.32 13.95
CA ALA A 149 24.03 -1.20 14.35
C ALA A 149 22.79 -0.39 14.78
N ARG A 150 22.98 0.67 15.56
CA ARG A 150 21.91 1.57 15.98
C ARG A 150 21.26 2.30 14.80
N VAL A 151 22.06 2.83 13.87
CA VAL A 151 21.54 3.52 12.68
C VAL A 151 20.76 2.55 11.79
N LEU A 152 21.28 1.37 11.52
CA LEU A 152 20.60 0.34 10.73
C LEU A 152 19.29 -0.11 11.39
N ALA A 153 19.28 -0.31 12.70
CA ALA A 153 18.06 -0.62 13.44
C ALA A 153 17.01 0.49 13.33
N ASN A 154 17.43 1.75 13.37
CA ASN A 154 16.53 2.90 13.20
C ASN A 154 15.99 3.01 11.77
N ILE A 155 16.83 2.80 10.75
CA ILE A 155 16.38 2.79 9.35
C ILE A 155 15.38 1.66 9.13
N LEU A 156 15.65 0.47 9.69
CA LEU A 156 14.75 -0.67 9.59
C LEU A 156 13.39 -0.38 10.25
N SER A 157 13.38 0.21 11.46
CA SER A 157 12.12 0.55 12.15
C SER A 157 11.32 1.59 11.38
N GLN A 158 11.98 2.62 10.84
CA GLN A 158 11.33 3.62 9.98
C GLN A 158 10.80 3.01 8.69
N PHE A 159 11.54 2.09 8.06
CA PHE A 159 11.09 1.40 6.85
C PHE A 159 9.85 0.55 7.11
N HIS A 160 9.81 -0.18 8.23
CA HIS A 160 8.62 -0.95 8.62
C HIS A 160 7.42 -0.04 8.85
N ALA A 161 7.59 1.06 9.59
CA ALA A 161 6.52 2.02 9.84
C ALA A 161 6.03 2.69 8.55
N TYR A 162 6.96 3.06 7.66
CA TYR A 162 6.64 3.63 6.34
C TYR A 162 5.85 2.63 5.49
N LYS A 163 6.32 1.38 5.37
CA LYS A 163 5.64 0.35 4.57
C LYS A 163 4.23 0.08 5.08
N GLN A 164 4.05 -0.01 6.41
CA GLN A 164 2.72 -0.19 7.01
C GLN A 164 1.77 0.95 6.66
N LYS A 165 2.21 2.20 6.85
CA LYS A 165 1.43 3.39 6.50
C LYS A 165 1.11 3.43 5.00
N HIS A 166 2.10 3.21 4.15
CA HIS A 166 1.94 3.22 2.70
C HIS A 166 0.91 2.18 2.23
N VAL A 167 0.98 0.94 2.74
CA VAL A 167 0.00 -0.10 2.39
C VAL A 167 -1.40 0.29 2.89
N ALA A 168 -1.51 0.85 4.10
CA ALA A 168 -2.78 1.32 4.63
C ALA A 168 -3.38 2.43 3.75
N ASP A 169 -2.59 3.45 3.40
CA ASP A 169 -3.01 4.59 2.58
C ASP A 169 -3.44 4.15 1.18
N VAL A 170 -2.65 3.30 0.51
CA VAL A 170 -3.00 2.76 -0.81
C VAL A 170 -4.28 1.93 -0.75
N SER A 171 -4.44 1.10 0.28
CA SER A 171 -5.66 0.32 0.47
C SER A 171 -6.88 1.20 0.74
N ALA A 172 -6.72 2.29 1.51
CA ALA A 172 -7.76 3.25 1.80
C ALA A 172 -8.17 4.00 0.53
N TRP A 173 -7.21 4.42 -0.29
CA TRP A 173 -7.47 5.07 -1.58
C TRP A 173 -8.21 4.15 -2.55
N HIS A 174 -7.80 2.89 -2.65
CA HIS A 174 -8.51 1.92 -3.48
C HIS A 174 -9.92 1.61 -2.97
N ARG A 175 -10.18 1.69 -1.66
CA ARG A 175 -11.53 1.54 -1.10
C ARG A 175 -12.38 2.77 -1.40
N SER A 176 -11.85 3.98 -1.20
CA SER A 176 -12.60 5.22 -1.46
C SER A 176 -12.92 5.38 -2.95
N TYR A 177 -11.98 5.08 -3.85
CA TYR A 177 -12.22 5.11 -5.28
C TYR A 177 -13.28 4.09 -5.71
N ARG A 178 -13.25 2.87 -5.16
CA ARG A 178 -14.31 1.87 -5.42
C ARG A 178 -15.67 2.32 -4.90
N ALA A 179 -15.72 2.98 -3.74
CA ALA A 179 -16.95 3.52 -3.20
C ALA A 179 -17.53 4.62 -4.10
N GLN A 180 -16.70 5.56 -4.56
CA GLN A 180 -17.12 6.61 -5.51
C GLN A 180 -17.65 6.02 -6.82
N LEU A 181 -16.99 4.97 -7.34
CA LEU A 181 -17.44 4.31 -8.56
C LEU A 181 -18.75 3.54 -8.36
N ALA A 182 -18.98 2.99 -7.16
CA ALA A 182 -20.26 2.37 -6.82
C ALA A 182 -21.38 3.41 -6.67
N GLU A 183 -21.09 4.54 -6.03
CA GLU A 183 -22.02 5.67 -5.88
C GLU A 183 -22.41 6.26 -7.23
N ALA A 184 -21.45 6.52 -8.11
CA ALA A 184 -21.72 7.02 -9.46
C ALA A 184 -22.57 6.03 -10.29
N ARG A 185 -22.36 4.72 -10.13
CA ARG A 185 -23.20 3.70 -10.77
C ARG A 185 -24.62 3.68 -10.21
N ALA A 186 -24.77 3.79 -8.88
CA ALA A 186 -26.06 3.84 -8.21
C ALA A 186 -26.84 5.11 -8.58
N GLU A 187 -26.16 6.25 -8.70
CA GLU A 187 -26.76 7.49 -9.18
C GLU A 187 -27.17 7.36 -10.65
N ASN A 188 -26.34 6.75 -11.50
CA ASN A 188 -26.70 6.53 -12.90
C ASN A 188 -27.92 5.61 -13.07
N SER A 189 -28.03 4.53 -12.28
CA SER A 189 -29.21 3.68 -12.28
C SER A 189 -30.45 4.44 -11.80
N ARG A 190 -30.33 5.21 -10.72
CA ARG A 190 -31.42 6.05 -10.19
C ARG A 190 -31.92 7.08 -11.22
N LEU A 191 -31.01 7.76 -11.91
CA LEU A 191 -31.38 8.74 -12.95
C LEU A 191 -32.07 8.07 -14.14
N ARG A 192 -31.60 6.88 -14.54
CA ARG A 192 -32.28 6.10 -15.58
C ARG A 192 -33.67 5.70 -15.14
N GLU A 193 -33.83 5.15 -13.94
CA GLU A 193 -35.14 4.79 -13.37
C GLU A 193 -36.09 5.99 -13.36
N GLN A 194 -35.62 7.16 -12.90
CA GLN A 194 -36.43 8.39 -12.93
C GLN A 194 -36.86 8.79 -14.35
N ILE A 195 -35.97 8.67 -15.34
CA ILE A 195 -36.31 8.94 -16.74
C ILE A 195 -37.33 7.93 -17.26
N TRP A 196 -37.17 6.64 -16.93
CA TRP A 196 -38.13 5.59 -17.29
C TRP A 196 -39.51 5.85 -16.69
N GLU A 197 -39.58 6.19 -15.40
CA GLU A 197 -40.83 6.57 -14.72
C GLU A 197 -41.49 7.78 -15.40
N MET A 198 -40.71 8.84 -15.67
CA MET A 198 -41.22 10.03 -16.35
C MET A 198 -41.74 9.71 -17.75
N GLN A 199 -41.01 8.91 -18.53
CA GLN A 199 -41.41 8.48 -19.86
C GLN A 199 -42.67 7.62 -19.82
N GLU A 200 -42.79 6.73 -18.83
CA GLU A 200 -43.97 5.90 -18.63
C GLU A 200 -45.20 6.76 -18.28
N HIS A 201 -45.04 7.73 -17.36
CA HIS A 201 -46.09 8.68 -17.00
C HIS A 201 -46.52 9.55 -18.20
N ALA A 202 -45.55 10.06 -18.97
CA ALA A 202 -45.84 10.82 -20.18
C ALA A 202 -46.51 9.95 -21.26
N GLY A 203 -46.11 8.69 -21.40
CA GLY A 203 -46.74 7.71 -22.30
C GLY A 203 -48.19 7.44 -21.92
N ARG A 204 -48.45 7.19 -20.63
CA ARG A 204 -49.81 7.02 -20.09
C ARG A 204 -50.67 8.27 -20.31
N ALA A 205 -50.15 9.46 -20.01
CA ALA A 205 -50.87 10.71 -20.24
C ALA A 205 -51.22 10.92 -21.73
N ASN A 206 -50.27 10.65 -22.63
CA ASN A 206 -50.52 10.71 -24.07
C ASN A 206 -51.56 9.69 -24.54
N GLN A 207 -51.54 8.47 -23.99
CA GLN A 207 -52.56 7.47 -24.28
C GLN A 207 -53.93 7.96 -23.82
N MET A 208 -54.05 8.49 -22.60
CA MET A 208 -55.31 9.05 -22.08
C MET A 208 -55.82 10.21 -22.95
N LEU A 209 -54.93 11.09 -23.46
CA LEU A 209 -55.32 12.17 -24.38
C LEU A 209 -55.80 11.63 -25.73
N ARG A 210 -55.14 10.60 -26.28
CA ARG A 210 -55.57 9.96 -27.53
C ARG A 210 -56.92 9.27 -27.36
N GLU A 211 -57.12 8.56 -26.25
CA GLU A 211 -58.38 7.93 -25.90
C GLU A 211 -59.49 8.97 -25.68
N PHE A 212 -59.17 10.09 -25.02
CA PHE A 212 -60.10 11.21 -24.87
C PHE A 212 -60.49 11.79 -26.23
N ARG A 213 -59.52 12.10 -27.09
CA ARG A 213 -59.78 12.62 -28.44
C ARG A 213 -60.62 11.65 -29.26
N LYS A 214 -60.28 10.36 -29.22
CA LYS A 214 -61.03 9.31 -29.91
C LYS A 214 -62.49 9.31 -29.46
N LYS A 215 -62.73 9.23 -28.14
CA LYS A 215 -64.09 9.30 -27.57
C LYS A 215 -64.80 10.61 -27.92
N TYR A 216 -64.08 11.74 -27.91
CA TYR A 216 -64.63 13.05 -28.24
C TYR A 216 -65.07 13.16 -29.71
N ASP A 217 -64.28 12.61 -30.63
CA ASP A 217 -64.55 12.60 -32.06
C ASP A 217 -65.65 11.56 -32.41
N GLU A 218 -65.69 10.41 -31.73
CA GLU A 218 -66.67 9.32 -31.94
C GLU A 218 -68.05 9.57 -31.30
N ASN A 219 -68.22 10.63 -30.50
CA ASN A 219 -69.51 10.96 -29.88
C ASN A 219 -70.49 11.55 -30.92
N GLU A 220 -71.30 10.68 -31.54
CA GLU A 220 -72.31 11.05 -32.55
C GLU A 220 -73.30 12.11 -32.03
N GLU A 221 -73.78 11.97 -30.79
CA GLU A 221 -74.70 12.94 -30.17
C GLU A 221 -74.14 14.37 -30.16
N ARG A 222 -72.81 14.52 -30.10
CA ARG A 222 -72.16 15.84 -30.17
C ARG A 222 -72.15 16.36 -31.60
N TRP A 223 -71.90 15.51 -32.59
CA TRP A 223 -72.00 15.89 -34.00
C TRP A 223 -73.43 16.32 -34.32
N GLU A 224 -74.42 15.53 -33.93
CA GLU A 224 -75.85 15.87 -34.06
C GLU A 224 -76.17 17.21 -33.40
N LYS A 225 -75.79 17.42 -32.12
CA LYS A 225 -75.98 18.72 -31.45
C LYS A 225 -75.33 19.88 -32.20
N ARG A 226 -74.10 19.70 -32.74
CA ARG A 226 -73.44 20.75 -33.55
C ARG A 226 -74.17 21.03 -34.86
N VAL A 227 -74.70 20.01 -35.52
CA VAL A 227 -75.48 20.15 -36.75
C VAL A 227 -76.80 20.85 -36.43
N ASP A 228 -77.52 20.41 -35.40
CA ASP A 228 -78.75 21.02 -34.92
C ASP A 228 -78.55 22.49 -34.53
N ASP A 229 -77.50 22.82 -33.78
CA ASP A 229 -77.21 24.20 -33.40
C ASP A 229 -76.86 25.08 -34.60
N LYS A 230 -76.23 24.51 -35.64
CA LYS A 230 -76.01 25.21 -36.91
C LYS A 230 -77.32 25.39 -37.68
N ALA A 231 -78.16 24.35 -37.76
CA ALA A 231 -79.46 24.40 -38.41
C ALA A 231 -80.37 25.45 -37.72
N ARG A 232 -80.49 25.40 -36.38
CA ARG A 232 -81.20 26.41 -35.59
C ARG A 232 -80.69 27.82 -35.83
N ARG A 233 -79.37 28.03 -35.89
CA ARG A 233 -78.79 29.34 -36.22
C ARG A 233 -79.15 29.80 -37.63
N GLN A 234 -79.16 28.90 -38.61
CA GLN A 234 -79.60 29.22 -39.97
C GLN A 234 -81.09 29.54 -40.02
N GLU A 235 -81.93 28.80 -39.29
CA GLU A 235 -83.36 29.09 -39.15
C GLU A 235 -83.59 30.46 -38.52
N ILE A 236 -82.88 30.79 -37.43
CA ILE A 236 -82.95 32.12 -36.80
C ILE A 236 -82.55 33.20 -37.79
N ARG A 237 -81.47 33.01 -38.58
CA ARG A 237 -81.08 33.97 -39.62
C ARG A 237 -82.11 34.10 -40.73
N PHE A 238 -82.69 32.98 -41.17
CA PHE A 238 -83.75 32.98 -42.17
C PHE A 238 -84.95 33.81 -41.66
N TRP A 239 -85.40 33.56 -40.43
CA TRP A 239 -86.48 34.32 -39.82
C TRP A 239 -86.11 35.79 -39.58
N LYS A 240 -84.87 36.09 -39.15
CA LYS A 240 -84.35 37.46 -39.01
C LYS A 240 -84.39 38.20 -40.36
N ARG A 241 -84.02 37.53 -41.46
CA ARG A 241 -84.10 38.08 -42.83
C ARG A 241 -85.53 38.31 -43.28
N MET A 242 -86.43 37.39 -42.98
CA MET A 242 -87.87 37.55 -43.27
C MET A 242 -88.50 38.67 -42.45
N ALA A 243 -88.05 38.89 -41.21
CA ALA A 243 -88.56 39.92 -40.32
C ALA A 243 -87.97 41.32 -40.57
N MET A 244 -86.79 41.42 -41.21
CA MET A 244 -86.12 42.69 -41.52
C MET A 244 -85.74 42.80 -43.01
N PRO A 245 -86.71 42.99 -43.93
CA PRO A 245 -86.45 43.09 -45.37
C PRO A 245 -85.74 44.38 -45.81
N GLU A 246 -85.74 45.41 -44.96
CA GLU A 246 -85.19 46.74 -45.28
C GLU A 246 -83.66 46.83 -45.09
N VAL A 247 -83.05 45.86 -44.40
CA VAL A 247 -81.60 45.79 -44.16
C VAL A 247 -80.94 45.10 -45.35
N ALA A 248 -80.06 45.80 -46.05
CA ALA A 248 -79.39 45.28 -47.26
C ALA A 248 -78.46 44.10 -46.93
N GLU A 249 -78.36 43.13 -47.85
CA GLU A 249 -77.51 41.93 -47.70
C GLU A 249 -76.01 42.27 -47.60
N SER A 250 -75.61 43.46 -48.05
CA SER A 250 -74.23 43.94 -48.08
C SER A 250 -73.79 44.70 -46.82
N GLU A 251 -74.65 44.88 -45.82
CA GLU A 251 -74.26 45.50 -44.55
C GLU A 251 -73.43 44.51 -43.71
N GLU A 252 -72.11 44.72 -43.73
CA GLU A 252 -71.12 43.87 -43.11
C GLU A 252 -71.26 43.90 -41.57
N GLY A 253 -71.60 42.76 -40.96
CA GLY A 253 -71.73 42.59 -39.50
C GLY A 253 -73.13 42.26 -38.97
N TYR A 254 -74.19 42.36 -39.77
CA TYR A 254 -75.57 42.00 -39.35
C TYR A 254 -75.99 40.56 -39.71
N TRP A 255 -75.22 39.94 -40.60
CA TRP A 255 -75.51 38.64 -41.21
C TRP A 255 -74.33 37.66 -41.13
N SER A 256 -73.31 37.98 -40.34
CA SER A 256 -72.06 37.21 -40.30
C SER A 256 -72.18 35.97 -39.41
N ASP A 257 -71.38 34.94 -39.70
CA ASP A 257 -71.34 33.69 -38.92
C ASP A 257 -70.79 33.92 -37.48
N ASP A 258 -70.26 35.12 -37.21
CA ASP A 258 -69.61 35.60 -35.99
C ASP A 258 -70.56 36.35 -35.02
N ASP A 259 -71.85 36.50 -35.34
CA ASP A 259 -72.79 37.39 -34.62
C ASP A 259 -73.00 37.06 -33.11
N ASP A 260 -72.39 36.00 -32.55
CA ASP A 260 -72.57 35.60 -31.15
C ASP A 260 -71.29 35.26 -30.36
N LEU A 261 -70.06 35.45 -30.88
CA LEU A 261 -68.86 34.91 -30.18
C LEU A 261 -67.68 35.86 -29.93
N VAL A 262 -67.59 37.00 -30.60
CA VAL A 262 -66.51 37.96 -30.33
C VAL A 262 -67.09 39.35 -30.21
N ASP A 263 -67.01 39.93 -29.01
CA ASP A 263 -67.26 41.35 -28.78
C ASP A 263 -66.48 42.15 -29.84
N PRO A 264 -67.10 43.07 -30.60
CA PRO A 264 -66.40 43.88 -31.60
C PRO A 264 -65.12 44.54 -31.05
N VAL A 265 -65.11 44.89 -29.76
CA VAL A 265 -63.94 45.45 -29.05
C VAL A 265 -62.81 44.44 -28.92
N GLU A 266 -63.12 43.18 -28.59
CA GLU A 266 -62.12 42.12 -28.47
C GLU A 266 -61.55 41.72 -29.84
N LYS A 267 -62.35 41.83 -30.91
CA LYS A 267 -61.89 41.60 -32.29
C LYS A 267 -60.85 42.64 -32.71
N GLU A 268 -61.06 43.90 -32.36
CA GLU A 268 -60.07 44.97 -32.58
C GLU A 268 -58.82 44.76 -31.73
N ARG A 269 -58.98 44.37 -30.46
CA ARG A 269 -57.85 44.04 -29.58
C ARG A 269 -57.00 42.89 -30.14
N LEU A 270 -57.64 41.84 -30.65
CA LEU A 270 -56.96 40.69 -31.24
C LEU A 270 -56.21 41.07 -32.52
N LYS A 271 -56.80 41.89 -33.40
CA LYS A 271 -56.10 42.44 -34.58
C LYS A 271 -54.88 43.27 -34.18
N GLU A 272 -54.99 44.07 -33.12
CA GLU A 272 -53.88 44.86 -32.62
C GLU A 272 -52.78 43.98 -32.00
N VAL A 273 -53.14 42.92 -31.29
CA VAL A 273 -52.19 41.94 -30.76
C VAL A 273 -51.50 41.17 -31.88
N GLU A 274 -52.25 40.73 -32.90
CA GLU A 274 -51.70 40.04 -34.07
C GLU A 274 -50.74 40.95 -34.85
N ARG A 275 -51.11 42.24 -35.03
CA ARG A 275 -50.24 43.26 -35.62
C ARG A 275 -48.93 43.43 -34.83
N LYS A 276 -49.02 43.54 -33.50
CA LYS A 276 -47.85 43.66 -32.62
C LYS A 276 -46.97 42.41 -32.64
N VAL A 277 -47.57 41.22 -32.68
CA VAL A 277 -46.84 39.96 -32.78
C VAL A 277 -46.14 39.85 -34.14
N ALA A 278 -46.78 40.26 -35.23
CA ALA A 278 -46.15 40.31 -36.56
C ALA A 278 -45.00 41.34 -36.62
N GLU A 279 -45.18 42.51 -36.00
CA GLU A 279 -44.14 43.53 -35.88
C GLU A 279 -42.96 43.04 -35.02
N GLN A 280 -43.24 42.34 -33.92
CA GLN A 280 -42.22 41.75 -33.06
C GLN A 280 -41.49 40.58 -33.73
N ALA A 281 -42.18 39.76 -34.54
CA ALA A 281 -41.56 38.72 -35.35
C ALA A 281 -40.64 39.32 -36.43
N LEU A 282 -41.03 40.47 -37.02
CA LEU A 282 -40.20 41.19 -37.98
C LEU A 282 -38.98 41.87 -37.32
N ALA A 283 -39.15 42.42 -36.11
CA ALA A 283 -38.06 43.01 -35.33
C ALA A 283 -37.09 41.96 -34.75
N GLY A 284 -37.55 40.75 -34.47
CA GLY A 284 -36.74 39.64 -33.94
C GLY A 284 -35.74 39.03 -34.94
N VAL A 285 -35.89 39.32 -36.24
CA VAL A 285 -34.93 38.90 -37.29
C VAL A 285 -33.77 39.89 -37.44
N GLY A 286 -33.84 41.09 -36.84
CA GLY A 286 -32.83 42.16 -36.98
C GLY A 286 -31.85 42.33 -35.80
N SER A 287 -31.88 41.45 -34.78
CA SER A 287 -31.11 41.64 -33.53
C SER A 287 -30.21 40.43 -33.19
N THR A 288 -29.50 39.91 -34.18
CA THR A 288 -28.43 38.91 -33.98
C THR A 288 -27.10 39.33 -34.61
N SER A 289 -26.81 40.63 -34.71
CA SER A 289 -25.54 41.14 -35.25
C SER A 289 -25.03 42.38 -34.52
N SER A 290 -24.62 42.24 -33.26
CA SER A 290 -23.60 43.11 -32.65
C SER A 290 -23.19 42.65 -31.24
N GLN A 291 -22.27 41.69 -31.12
CA GLN A 291 -21.22 41.73 -30.07
C GLN A 291 -20.24 40.57 -30.29
N GLY A 292 -18.97 40.89 -30.56
CA GLY A 292 -17.86 39.92 -30.53
C GLY A 292 -16.89 40.05 -31.70
N GLU A 293 -16.17 41.18 -31.77
CA GLU A 293 -14.87 41.20 -32.45
C GLU A 293 -13.89 40.42 -31.56
N ASP A 294 -13.33 39.33 -32.08
CA ASP A 294 -11.90 39.03 -32.09
C ASP A 294 -11.63 37.63 -32.66
N SER A 295 -10.68 37.57 -33.60
CA SER A 295 -9.96 36.39 -34.11
C SER A 295 -10.36 35.87 -35.51
N GLU A 296 -9.34 35.82 -36.35
CA GLU A 296 -9.33 35.69 -37.80
C GLU A 296 -9.62 34.27 -38.33
N GLY A 297 -10.16 34.17 -39.55
CA GLY A 297 -10.17 32.93 -40.33
C GLY A 297 -11.23 32.89 -41.44
N GLU A 298 -10.77 32.84 -42.68
CA GLU A 298 -11.49 32.76 -43.95
C GLU A 298 -12.71 31.81 -44.03
N GLY A 299 -13.73 32.23 -44.81
CA GLY A 299 -14.32 31.37 -45.86
C GLY A 299 -15.77 30.88 -45.70
N GLY A 300 -16.72 31.62 -46.27
CA GLY A 300 -17.72 31.08 -47.23
C GLY A 300 -18.94 30.24 -46.76
N GLU A 301 -20.09 30.93 -46.69
CA GLU A 301 -21.48 30.53 -47.04
C GLU A 301 -22.40 29.73 -46.09
N PRO A 302 -23.72 30.05 -46.06
CA PRO A 302 -24.64 29.65 -45.01
C PRO A 302 -25.41 28.37 -45.38
N ARG A 303 -25.62 27.47 -44.41
CA ARG A 303 -26.49 26.30 -44.57
C ARG A 303 -27.70 26.33 -43.63
N ALA A 304 -28.84 26.09 -44.27
CA ALA A 304 -30.18 26.03 -43.73
C ALA A 304 -30.41 24.89 -42.71
N LEU A 305 -31.52 25.02 -42.01
CA LEU A 305 -32.04 24.23 -40.91
C LEU A 305 -32.18 22.71 -41.17
N SER A 306 -31.78 21.96 -40.14
CA SER A 306 -32.36 20.73 -39.57
C SER A 306 -32.71 19.52 -40.46
N ALA A 307 -32.01 18.41 -40.22
CA ALA A 307 -32.62 17.08 -40.07
C ALA A 307 -31.64 16.10 -39.39
N SER A 308 -32.03 15.63 -38.20
CA SER A 308 -31.79 14.30 -37.61
C SER A 308 -30.66 13.43 -38.19
N MET A 309 -29.62 13.11 -37.40
CA MET A 309 -29.01 11.77 -37.34
C MET A 309 -28.25 11.54 -36.03
N ILE A 310 -28.59 10.42 -35.41
CA ILE A 310 -28.02 9.79 -34.22
C ILE A 310 -26.72 9.07 -34.60
N GLY A 311 -25.66 9.20 -33.78
CA GLY A 311 -24.68 8.13 -33.60
C GLY A 311 -23.19 8.49 -33.73
N GLY A 312 -22.41 8.17 -32.68
CA GLY A 312 -20.98 7.86 -32.79
C GLY A 312 -20.05 8.82 -32.06
N VAL A 313 -19.56 8.44 -30.88
CA VAL A 313 -18.38 9.06 -30.25
C VAL A 313 -17.12 8.48 -30.92
N ALA A 314 -16.30 9.35 -31.50
CA ALA A 314 -15.00 8.98 -32.06
C ALA A 314 -14.01 8.65 -30.92
N MET A 315 -13.47 7.43 -30.94
CA MET A 315 -12.38 7.01 -30.07
C MET A 315 -11.08 7.16 -30.86
N ASP A 316 -10.38 8.27 -30.65
CA ASP A 316 -9.01 8.42 -31.15
C ASP A 316 -8.10 7.43 -30.42
N ARG A 317 -7.47 6.56 -31.21
CA ARG A 317 -6.59 5.48 -30.76
C ARG A 317 -5.25 5.62 -31.49
N GLU A 318 -4.17 5.54 -30.70
CA GLU A 318 -2.73 5.49 -31.06
C GLU A 318 -2.12 6.84 -31.50
N GLY A 319 -0.96 7.30 -31.03
CA GLY A 319 0.09 6.78 -30.17
C GLY A 319 1.41 7.48 -30.55
N ASN A 320 2.21 8.00 -29.61
CA ASN A 320 3.68 7.79 -29.55
C ASN A 320 4.35 8.51 -28.36
N GLU A 321 5.05 7.71 -27.57
CA GLU A 321 6.27 7.88 -26.79
C GLU A 321 6.78 9.26 -26.27
N MET A 322 6.95 9.26 -24.93
CA MET A 322 8.23 9.49 -24.24
C MET A 322 8.71 10.94 -24.07
N THR A 323 8.39 11.55 -22.91
CA THR A 323 9.32 12.27 -22.00
C THR A 323 8.55 13.23 -21.06
N ARG A 324 8.69 12.99 -19.74
CA ARG A 324 8.39 13.88 -18.59
C ARG A 324 6.92 14.15 -18.22
N MET A 325 6.47 13.50 -17.14
CA MET A 325 6.32 14.10 -15.79
C MET A 325 5.56 13.11 -14.90
N ALA A 326 6.04 12.89 -13.69
CA ALA A 326 5.38 12.05 -12.70
C ALA A 326 3.93 12.54 -12.50
N PRO A 327 2.94 11.63 -12.36
CA PRO A 327 1.55 12.02 -12.24
C PRO A 327 1.36 12.79 -10.92
N VAL A 328 1.01 14.07 -11.04
CA VAL A 328 0.62 14.92 -9.92
C VAL A 328 -0.70 14.37 -9.36
N PRO A 329 -0.78 14.04 -8.06
CA PRO A 329 -2.01 13.54 -7.47
C PRO A 329 -3.09 14.64 -7.48
N PRO A 330 -4.37 14.28 -7.69
CA PRO A 330 -5.46 15.25 -7.73
C PRO A 330 -5.61 15.97 -6.38
N PRO A 331 -6.01 17.25 -6.39
CA PRO A 331 -6.17 18.02 -5.16
C PRO A 331 -7.24 17.40 -4.26
N ARG A 332 -6.93 17.30 -2.96
CA ARG A 332 -7.88 16.82 -1.95
C ARG A 332 -9.05 17.80 -1.86
N PRO A 333 -10.30 17.33 -1.72
CA PRO A 333 -11.43 18.21 -1.47
C PRO A 333 -11.24 18.88 -0.10
N SER A 334 -11.39 20.21 -0.08
CA SER A 334 -11.43 21.01 1.14
C SER A 334 -12.65 20.59 1.96
N SER A 335 -12.43 19.79 3.00
CA SER A 335 -13.42 19.57 4.05
C SER A 335 -13.58 20.87 4.85
N ALA A 336 -14.53 21.70 4.44
CA ALA A 336 -15.00 22.84 5.22
C ALA A 336 -16.04 22.35 6.24
N GLY A 337 -15.70 22.52 7.53
CA GLY A 337 -16.67 22.93 8.56
C GLY A 337 -17.58 21.87 9.17
N SER A 338 -17.02 20.92 9.93
CA SER A 338 -17.77 20.30 11.03
C SER A 338 -17.95 21.33 12.14
N THR A 339 -19.16 21.89 12.27
CA THR A 339 -19.57 22.62 13.47
C THR A 339 -20.14 21.61 14.45
N GLY A 340 -19.41 21.34 15.52
CA GLY A 340 -19.84 20.35 16.50
C GLY A 340 -18.80 20.10 17.57
N SER A 341 -18.50 21.11 18.38
CA SER A 341 -17.83 20.90 19.67
C SER A 341 -18.71 21.45 20.78
N ILE A 342 -19.34 20.52 21.49
CA ILE A 342 -20.05 20.72 22.75
C ILE A 342 -18.99 21.08 23.81
N GLY A 343 -19.14 22.25 24.43
CA GLY A 343 -18.46 22.62 25.66
C GLY A 343 -19.42 22.42 26.83
N GLN A 344 -19.32 21.29 27.50
CA GLN A 344 -20.04 21.01 28.75
C GLN A 344 -19.15 21.46 29.91
N GLN A 345 -19.52 22.54 30.60
CA GLN A 345 -18.93 22.91 31.88
C GLN A 345 -19.76 22.33 33.04
N PRO A 346 -19.11 21.88 34.13
CA PRO A 346 -19.79 21.43 35.33
C PRO A 346 -20.18 22.63 36.20
N GLY A 347 -21.42 22.63 36.67
CA GLY A 347 -21.92 23.44 37.79
C GLY A 347 -22.41 22.52 38.89
#